data_AF-A0A7X6HS27-F1
#
_entry.id   AF-A0A7X6HS27-F1
#
_cell.length_a   1.000
_cell.length_b   1.000
_cell.length_c   1.000
_cell.angle_alpha   90.00
_cell.angle_beta   90.00
_cell.angle_gamma   90.00
#
_symmetry.space_group_name_H-M   'P 1'
#
loop_
_entity.id
_entity.type
_entity.pdbx_description
1 polymer ?
#
loop_
_entity_poly.entity_id
_entity_poly.type
_entity_poly.pdbx_seq_one_letter_code
_entity_poly.pdbx_strand_id
1 'polypeptide(L)' 'MLTDNYQNLSFSYLNEEAVVDESIYPHQTGRVKFQGSWWPAKCDRPMTLTPGDTVYVIGVDNITLLVSLAPAD' A
#
# COMPACT_ATOMS: atom_id res chain seq x y z
N MET A 1 -19.24 -13.86 -10.49
CA MET A 1 -18.41 -14.41 -9.40
C MET A 1 -16.94 -13.98 -9.60
N LEU A 2 -16.68 -12.66 -9.63
CA LEU A 2 -15.32 -12.09 -9.71
C LEU A 2 -15.08 -11.03 -8.62
N THR A 3 -16.13 -10.60 -7.93
CA THR A 3 -16.09 -9.55 -6.90
C THR A 3 -15.62 -10.05 -5.54
N ASP A 4 -15.85 -11.32 -5.21
CA ASP A 4 -15.55 -11.84 -3.87
C ASP A 4 -14.04 -12.08 -3.65
N ASN A 5 -13.27 -12.33 -4.71
CA ASN A 5 -11.84 -12.60 -4.59
C ASN A 5 -11.01 -11.33 -4.38
N TYR A 6 -11.40 -10.18 -4.94
CA TYR A 6 -10.67 -8.91 -4.77
C TYR A 6 -10.75 -8.37 -3.35
N GLN A 7 -11.93 -8.50 -2.71
CA GLN A 7 -12.11 -8.09 -1.32
C GLN A 7 -11.47 -9.10 -0.36
N ASN A 8 -11.52 -10.41 -0.63
CA ASN A 8 -10.85 -11.38 0.23
C ASN A 8 -9.31 -11.29 0.19
N LEU A 9 -8.73 -10.96 -0.98
CA LEU A 9 -7.29 -10.68 -1.10
C LEU A 9 -6.88 -9.42 -0.32
N SER A 10 -7.72 -8.38 -0.28
CA SER A 10 -7.38 -7.17 0.50
C SER A 10 -7.32 -7.46 2.01
N PHE A 11 -8.20 -8.33 2.52
CA PHE A 11 -8.15 -8.73 3.93
C PHE A 11 -6.92 -9.59 4.27
N SER A 12 -6.45 -10.45 3.36
CA SER A 12 -5.28 -11.31 3.66
C SER A 12 -3.97 -10.54 3.73
N TYR A 13 -3.87 -9.40 3.04
CA TYR A 13 -2.66 -8.57 2.99
C TYR A 13 -2.72 -7.37 3.94
N LEU A 14 -3.82 -7.22 4.68
CA LEU A 14 -3.97 -6.12 5.62
C LEU A 14 -2.90 -6.23 6.71
N ASN A 15 -2.27 -5.10 7.02
CA ASN A 15 -1.19 -4.96 8.01
C ASN A 15 0.11 -5.68 7.67
N GLU A 16 0.28 -6.16 6.44
CA GLU A 16 1.58 -6.65 5.99
C GLU A 16 2.52 -5.50 5.61
N GLU A 17 3.82 -5.72 5.83
CA GLU A 17 4.86 -4.75 5.54
C GLU A 17 5.19 -4.65 4.04
N ALA A 18 5.40 -3.43 3.59
CA ALA A 18 5.96 -3.08 2.29
C ALA A 18 7.08 -2.05 2.48
N VAL A 19 7.97 -1.94 1.50
CA VAL A 19 9.07 -0.97 1.53
C VAL A 19 8.91 0.01 0.38
N VAL A 20 9.00 1.31 0.65
CA VAL A 20 8.90 2.34 -0.39
C VAL A 20 10.10 2.24 -1.34
N ASP A 21 9.82 2.19 -2.64
CA ASP A 21 10.79 2.10 -3.74
C ASP A 21 10.87 3.43 -4.51
N GLU A 22 9.72 4.09 -4.73
CA GLU A 22 9.64 5.47 -5.23
C GLU A 22 8.80 6.32 -4.27
N SER A 23 9.24 7.58 -4.07
CA SER A 23 8.59 8.50 -3.15
C SER A 23 7.08 8.59 -3.39
N ILE A 24 6.32 8.53 -2.31
CA ILE A 24 4.87 8.72 -2.32
C ILE A 24 4.61 10.12 -1.77
N TYR A 25 4.31 11.09 -2.64
CA TYR A 25 3.98 12.45 -2.23
C TYR A 25 2.50 12.55 -1.82
N PRO A 26 2.11 13.58 -1.03
CA PRO A 26 0.72 13.83 -0.69
C PRO A 26 -0.19 13.83 -1.93
N HIS A 27 -1.26 13.02 -1.88
CA HIS A 27 -2.24 12.86 -2.96
C HIS A 27 -1.69 12.32 -4.28
N GLN A 28 -0.46 11.79 -4.30
CA GLN A 28 0.16 11.21 -5.49
C GLN A 28 0.47 9.73 -5.28
N THR A 29 0.48 8.99 -6.37
CA THR A 29 0.91 7.60 -6.38
C THR A 29 2.43 7.54 -6.46
N GLY A 30 3.05 6.78 -5.55
CA GLY A 30 4.44 6.33 -5.68
C GLY A 30 4.49 4.81 -5.84
N ARG A 31 5.57 4.17 -5.38
CA ARG A 31 5.76 2.72 -5.55
C ARG A 31 6.33 2.07 -4.30
N VAL A 32 5.85 0.88 -3.99
CA VAL A 32 6.39 0.03 -2.91
C VAL A 32 6.81 -1.32 -3.47
N LYS A 33 7.76 -1.97 -2.81
CA LYS A 33 8.04 -3.40 -2.95
C LYS A 33 7.21 -4.16 -1.92
N PHE A 34 6.32 -5.02 -2.40
CA PHE A 34 5.39 -5.80 -1.60
C PHE A 34 5.25 -7.21 -2.17
N GLN A 35 5.37 -8.24 -1.32
CA GLN A 35 5.30 -9.65 -1.72
C GLN A 35 6.20 -10.00 -2.94
N GLY A 36 7.42 -9.45 -2.96
CA GLY A 36 8.41 -9.70 -4.03
C GLY A 36 8.15 -8.99 -5.36
N SER A 37 7.08 -8.20 -5.48
CA SER A 37 6.75 -7.42 -6.68
C SER A 37 6.68 -5.91 -6.37
N TRP A 38 6.72 -5.09 -7.42
CA TRP A 38 6.52 -3.65 -7.28
C TRP A 38 5.07 -3.28 -7.53
N TRP A 39 4.51 -2.49 -6.63
CA TRP A 39 3.10 -2.09 -6.65
C TRP A 39 2.96 -0.58 -6.57
N PRO A 40 2.04 0.03 -7.33
CA PRO A 40 1.69 1.43 -7.12
C PRO A 40 1.06 1.58 -5.73
N ALA A 41 1.41 2.65 -5.02
CA ALA A 41 0.94 2.90 -3.67
C ALA A 41 0.60 4.37 -3.41
N LYS A 42 -0.35 4.60 -2.51
CA LYS A 42 -0.74 5.92 -2.00
C LYS A 42 -0.75 5.91 -0.47
N CYS A 43 -0.32 7.02 0.13
CA CYS A 43 -0.43 7.22 1.57
C CYS A 43 -1.85 7.71 1.91
N ASP A 44 -2.42 7.18 3.00
CA ASP A 44 -3.72 7.63 3.53
C ASP A 44 -3.67 9.05 4.10
N ARG A 45 -2.47 9.55 4.42
CA ARG A 45 -2.23 10.86 5.02
C ARG A 45 -1.48 11.78 4.06
N PRO A 46 -1.63 13.11 4.21
CA PRO A 46 -0.92 14.09 3.38
C PRO A 46 0.54 14.25 3.85
N MET A 47 1.33 13.18 3.72
CA MET A 47 2.76 13.16 4.01
C MET A 47 3.55 12.58 2.85
N THR A 48 4.85 12.88 2.82
CA THR A 48 5.78 12.27 1.88
C THR A 48 6.41 11.04 2.53
N LEU A 49 6.33 9.90 1.86
CA LEU A 49 7.09 8.70 2.17
C LEU A 49 8.26 8.60 1.19
N THR A 50 9.44 8.24 1.68
CA THR A 50 10.70 8.24 0.91
C THR A 50 11.23 6.83 0.70
N PRO A 51 12.02 6.58 -0.37
CA PRO A 51 12.58 5.25 -0.62
C PRO A 51 13.33 4.69 0.58
N GLY A 52 13.01 3.46 0.96
CA GLY A 52 13.54 2.77 2.14
C GLY A 52 12.62 2.80 3.37
N ASP A 53 11.58 3.64 3.38
CA ASP A 53 10.60 3.64 4.47
C ASP A 53 9.80 2.32 4.50
N THR A 54 9.66 1.72 5.69
CA THR A 54 8.74 0.60 5.93
C THR A 54 7.33 1.14 6.18
N VAL A 55 6.35 0.57 5.50
CA VAL A 55 4.94 0.93 5.58
C VAL A 55 4.08 -0.32 5.67
N TYR A 56 2.82 -0.15 6.08
CA TYR A 56 1.85 -1.22 6.22
C TYR A 56 0.73 -1.06 5.20
N VAL A 57 0.33 -2.16 4.55
CA VAL A 57 -0.83 -2.16 3.66
C VAL A 57 -2.10 -2.08 4.49
N ILE A 58 -2.86 -1.00 4.33
CA ILE A 58 -4.13 -0.78 5.05
C ILE A 58 -5.36 -0.94 4.15
N GLY A 59 -5.14 -1.30 2.88
CA GLY A 59 -6.20 -1.57 1.92
C GLY A 59 -5.72 -1.55 0.49
N VAL A 60 -6.66 -1.75 -0.44
CA VAL A 60 -6.41 -1.71 -1.88
C VAL A 60 -7.48 -0.86 -2.54
N ASP A 61 -7.06 0.16 -3.27
CA ASP A 61 -7.90 0.96 -4.17
C ASP A 61 -7.61 0.55 -5.62
N ASN A 62 -8.49 -0.28 -6.18
CA ASN A 62 -8.34 -0.90 -7.50
C ASN A 62 -7.05 -1.73 -7.62
N ILE A 63 -6.01 -1.17 -8.26
CA ILE A 63 -4.68 -1.79 -8.42
C ILE A 63 -3.61 -1.09 -7.57
N THR A 64 -4.00 -0.12 -6.75
CA THR A 64 -3.11 0.71 -5.93
C THR A 64 -3.21 0.29 -4.47
N LEU A 65 -2.08 0.01 -3.83
CA LEU A 65 -2.05 -0.25 -2.40
C LEU A 65 -2.26 1.06 -1.61
N LEU A 66 -3.12 1.02 -0.61
CA LEU A 66 -3.21 2.07 0.39
C LEU A 66 -2.26 1.70 1.52
N VAL A 67 -1.37 2.61 1.89
CA VAL A 67 -0.32 2.36 2.88
C VAL A 67 -0.27 3.42 3.97
N SER A 68 0.18 3.02 5.16
CA SER A 68 0.42 3.94 6.29
C SER A 68 1.70 3.56 7.05
N LEU A 69 2.19 4.48 7.88
CA LEU A 69 3.36 4.24 8.76
C LEU A 69 3.04 3.33 9.96
N ALA A 70 1.76 3.07 10.20
CA ALA A 70 1.29 2.17 11.23
C ALA A 70 0.29 1.16 10.66
N PRO A 71 0.16 -0.03 11.25
CA PRO A 71 -0.93 -0.96 10.94
C PRO A 71 -2.30 -0.30 11.14
N ALA A 72 -3.31 -0.77 10.42
CA ALA A 72 -4.71 -0.46 10.68
C ALA A 72 -5.16 -1.12 11.99
N ASP A 73 -5.93 -0.38 12.79
CA ASP A 73 -6.55 -0.82 14.06
C ASP A 73 -7.63 -1.90 13.87
#